data_AF-A0A975DUX4-F1
#
_entry.id   AF-A0A975DUX4-F1
#
_cell.length_a   1.000
_cell.length_b   1.000
_cell.length_c   1.000
_cell.angle_alpha   90.00
_cell.angle_beta   90.00
_cell.angle_gamma   90.00
#
_symmetry.space_group_name_H-M   'P 1'
#
loop_
_entity.id
_entity.type
_entity.pdbx_description
1 polymer ?
#
loop_
_entity_poly.entity_id
_entity_poly.type
_entity_poly.pdbx_seq_one_letter_code
_entity_poly.pdbx_strand_id
1 'polypeptide(L)'
;MSSYRPTKEIAEAASDERHAALSYLDDAWVEAMRDGLDEDCMVHAALFTALRRLVSTYGEEACADYVESLSARIRAGEYTVIGPRQ
;
A
#
# COMPACT_ATOMS: atom_id res chain seq x y z
N MET A 1 32.25 22.79 3.68
CA MET A 1 32.05 21.45 3.09
C MET A 1 30.66 20.99 3.49
N SER A 2 29.64 21.38 2.71
CA SER A 2 28.23 21.07 3.00
C SER A 2 28.00 19.58 2.81
N SER A 3 27.76 18.87 3.92
CA SER A 3 27.30 17.49 3.90
C SER A 3 25.82 17.49 3.51
N TYR A 4 25.53 17.57 2.21
CA TYR A 4 24.19 17.30 1.69
C TYR A 4 23.84 15.83 1.99
N ARG A 5 22.75 15.58 2.74
CA ARG A 5 22.27 14.24 3.08
C ARG A 5 20.99 13.93 2.30
N PRO A 6 21.10 13.58 1.00
CA PRO A 6 19.93 13.35 0.14
C PRO A 6 19.02 12.22 0.63
N THR A 7 19.55 11.25 1.38
CA THR A 7 18.82 10.03 1.74
C THR A 7 17.64 10.26 2.70
N LYS A 8 17.70 11.30 3.55
CA LYS A 8 16.61 11.58 4.52
C LYS A 8 15.44 12.29 3.86
N GLU A 9 15.72 13.31 3.05
CA GLU A 9 14.68 14.04 2.29
C GLU A 9 13.96 13.12 1.29
N ILE A 10 14.67 12.20 0.64
CA ILE A 10 14.03 11.23 -0.28
C ILE A 10 13.13 10.24 0.49
N ALA A 11 13.53 9.79 1.67
CA ALA A 11 12.71 8.89 2.49
C ALA A 11 11.46 9.58 3.05
N GLU A 12 11.59 10.86 3.45
CA GLU A 12 10.48 11.70 3.90
C GLU A 12 9.51 11.98 2.74
N ALA A 13 10.02 12.42 1.58
CA ALA A 13 9.20 12.63 0.38
C ALA A 13 8.50 11.35 -0.10
N ALA A 14 9.19 10.21 -0.10
CA ALA A 14 8.58 8.92 -0.43
C ALA A 14 7.57 8.45 0.63
N SER A 15 7.67 8.92 1.87
CA SER A 15 6.65 8.70 2.90
C SER A 15 5.45 9.58 2.65
N ASP A 16 5.66 10.85 2.29
CA ASP A 16 4.60 11.81 1.99
C ASP A 16 3.80 11.40 0.75
N GLU A 17 4.46 10.94 -0.31
CA GLU A 17 3.80 10.38 -1.49
C GLU A 17 2.96 9.14 -1.15
N ARG A 18 3.47 8.25 -0.29
CA ARG A 18 2.71 7.08 0.17
C ARG A 18 1.49 7.48 0.99
N HIS A 19 1.61 8.44 1.90
CA HIS A 19 0.47 8.95 2.67
C HIS A 19 -0.57 9.62 1.78
N ALA A 20 -0.14 10.42 0.80
CA ALA A 20 -1.04 11.05 -0.16
C ALA A 20 -1.80 9.99 -0.99
N ALA A 21 -1.09 8.98 -1.50
CA ALA A 21 -1.70 7.89 -2.26
C ALA A 21 -2.72 7.10 -1.42
N LEU A 22 -2.43 6.84 -0.15
CA LEU A 22 -3.38 6.20 0.77
C LEU A 22 -4.63 7.06 0.97
N SER A 23 -4.47 8.37 1.20
CA SER A 23 -5.62 9.29 1.31
C SER A 23 -6.51 9.26 0.07
N TYR A 24 -5.91 9.27 -1.13
CA TYR A 24 -6.68 9.16 -2.38
C TYR A 24 -7.44 7.84 -2.50
N LEU A 25 -6.84 6.74 -2.04
CA LEU A 25 -7.50 5.44 -2.05
C LEU A 25 -8.64 5.38 -1.03
N ASP A 26 -8.45 5.92 0.18
CA ASP A 26 -9.48 5.98 1.22
C ASP A 26 -10.68 6.80 0.78
N ASP A 27 -10.46 7.96 0.18
CA ASP A 27 -11.53 8.82 -0.35
C ASP A 27 -12.33 8.07 -1.43
N ALA A 28 -11.64 7.44 -2.39
CA ALA A 28 -12.28 6.63 -3.43
C ALA A 28 -13.04 5.42 -2.84
N TRP A 29 -12.55 4.86 -1.74
CA TRP A 29 -13.20 3.77 -1.02
C TRP A 29 -14.52 4.21 -0.39
N VAL A 30 -14.50 5.36 0.28
CA VAL A 30 -15.70 5.96 0.89
C VAL A 30 -16.75 6.25 -0.18
N GLU A 31 -16.35 6.79 -1.33
CA GLU A 31 -17.27 7.03 -2.46
C GLU A 31 -17.86 5.73 -3.00
N ALA A 32 -17.04 4.71 -3.23
CA ALA A 32 -17.50 3.40 -3.71
C ALA A 32 -18.54 2.76 -2.76
N MET A 33 -18.29 2.82 -1.45
CA MET A 33 -19.25 2.31 -0.45
C MET A 33 -20.56 3.13 -0.45
N ARG A 34 -20.49 4.44 -0.67
CA ARG A 34 -21.70 5.29 -0.79
C ARG A 34 -22.53 4.95 -2.02
N ASP A 35 -21.89 4.51 -3.10
CA ASP A 35 -22.55 4.02 -4.31
C ASP A 35 -23.13 2.60 -4.15
N GLY A 36 -22.92 1.97 -2.99
CA GLY A 36 -23.46 0.65 -2.66
C GLY A 36 -22.60 -0.53 -3.10
N LEU A 37 -21.32 -0.29 -3.41
CA LEU A 37 -20.37 -1.38 -3.67
C LEU A 37 -20.07 -2.13 -2.37
N ASP A 38 -20.04 -3.45 -2.49
CA ASP A 38 -19.68 -4.35 -1.39
C ASP A 38 -18.19 -4.23 -1.05
N GLU A 39 -17.89 -4.17 0.25
CA GLU A 39 -16.54 -3.94 0.75
C GLU A 39 -15.60 -5.10 0.40
N ASP A 40 -16.05 -6.35 0.52
CA ASP A 40 -15.25 -7.53 0.16
C ASP A 40 -14.92 -7.53 -1.34
N CYS A 41 -15.90 -7.16 -2.19
CA CYS A 41 -15.67 -6.99 -3.62
C CYS A 41 -14.62 -5.93 -3.93
N MET A 42 -14.63 -4.79 -3.22
CA MET A 42 -13.64 -3.72 -3.37
C MET A 42 -12.23 -4.19 -2.96
N VAL A 43 -12.10 -4.92 -1.85
CA VAL A 43 -10.83 -5.50 -1.41
C VAL A 43 -10.24 -6.42 -2.49
N HIS A 44 -11.06 -7.33 -3.03
CA HIS A 44 -10.61 -8.24 -4.08
C HIS A 44 -10.20 -7.50 -5.36
N ALA A 45 -10.97 -6.50 -5.77
CA ALA A 45 -10.66 -5.69 -6.95
C ALA A 45 -9.36 -4.89 -6.78
N ALA A 46 -9.14 -4.29 -5.61
CA ALA A 46 -7.93 -3.56 -5.28
C ALA A 46 -6.71 -4.48 -5.27
N LEU A 47 -6.80 -5.65 -4.62
CA LEU A 47 -5.73 -6.64 -4.58
C LEU A 47 -5.36 -7.12 -5.99
N PHE A 48 -6.36 -7.48 -6.80
CA PHE A 48 -6.12 -7.90 -8.19
C PHE A 48 -5.43 -6.79 -8.99
N THR A 49 -5.89 -5.55 -8.86
CA THR A 49 -5.30 -4.40 -9.56
C THR A 49 -3.86 -4.15 -9.12
N ALA A 50 -3.58 -4.22 -7.82
CA ALA A 50 -2.25 -4.05 -7.27
C ALA A 50 -1.28 -5.14 -7.76
N LEU A 51 -1.69 -6.42 -7.66
CA LEU A 51 -0.89 -7.56 -8.13
C LEU A 51 -0.64 -7.49 -9.64
N ARG A 52 -1.66 -7.16 -10.44
CA ARG A 52 -1.51 -6.97 -11.89
C ARG A 52 -0.49 -5.87 -12.22
N ARG A 53 -0.49 -4.76 -11.49
CA ARG A 53 0.48 -3.68 -11.66
C ARG A 53 1.89 -4.13 -11.26
N LEU A 54 2.03 -4.85 -10.15
CA LEU A 54 3.32 -5.42 -9.74
C LEU A 54 3.89 -6.36 -10.80
N VAL A 55 3.08 -7.30 -11.31
CA VAL A 55 3.48 -8.20 -12.40
C VAL A 55 3.86 -7.41 -13.66
N SER A 56 3.08 -6.39 -14.03
CA SER A 56 3.36 -5.58 -15.21
C SER A 56 4.66 -4.77 -15.09
N THR A 57 5.04 -4.34 -13.89
CA THR A 57 6.24 -3.52 -13.66
C THR A 57 7.48 -4.36 -13.40
N TYR A 58 7.36 -5.48 -12.68
CA TYR A 58 8.50 -6.24 -12.16
C TYR A 58 8.57 -7.69 -12.67
N GLY A 59 7.53 -8.20 -13.30
CA GLY A 59 7.42 -9.59 -13.77
C GLY A 59 6.72 -10.52 -12.77
N GLU A 60 6.37 -11.72 -13.24
CA GLU A 60 5.59 -12.72 -12.47
C GLU A 60 6.39 -13.28 -11.29
N GLU A 61 7.63 -13.74 -11.52
CA GLU A 61 8.49 -14.33 -10.49
C GLU A 61 8.78 -13.34 -9.35
N ALA A 62 9.17 -12.10 -9.68
CA ALA A 62 9.44 -11.07 -8.67
C ALA A 62 8.18 -10.71 -7.85
N CYS A 63 7.00 -10.76 -8.48
CA CYS A 63 5.73 -10.57 -7.78
C CYS A 63 5.42 -11.76 -6.86
N ALA A 64 5.66 -13.00 -7.30
CA ALA A 64 5.48 -14.20 -6.49
C ALA A 64 6.35 -14.17 -5.24
N ASP A 65 7.65 -13.90 -5.38
CA ASP A 65 8.59 -13.76 -4.25
C ASP A 65 8.12 -12.69 -3.25
N TYR A 66 7.65 -11.55 -3.76
CA TYR A 66 7.11 -10.47 -2.93
C TYR A 66 5.87 -10.93 -2.14
N VAL A 67 4.92 -11.59 -2.81
CA VAL A 67 3.68 -12.06 -2.18
C VAL A 67 3.95 -13.15 -1.14
N GLU A 68 4.91 -14.06 -1.38
CA GLU A 68 5.33 -15.06 -0.39
C GLU A 68 5.81 -14.39 0.89
N SER A 69 6.59 -13.31 0.77
CA SER A 69 7.09 -12.54 1.91
C SER A 69 5.97 -11.86 2.72
N LEU A 70 4.85 -11.50 2.08
CA LEU A 70 3.73 -10.82 2.75
C LEU A 70 3.14 -11.67 3.87
N SER A 71 3.13 -12.99 3.71
CA SER A 71 2.58 -13.91 4.72
C SER A 71 3.28 -13.75 6.07
N ALA A 72 4.61 -13.62 6.07
CA ALA A 72 5.42 -13.42 7.26
C ALA A 72 5.16 -12.03 7.87
N ARG A 73 5.10 -11.00 7.02
CA ARG A 73 4.88 -9.60 7.42
C ARG A 73 3.51 -9.37 8.05
N ILE A 74 2.46 -10.00 7.48
CA ILE A 74 1.10 -10.00 8.04
C ILE A 74 1.10 -10.66 9.43
N ARG A 75 1.75 -11.81 9.58
CA ARG A 75 1.85 -12.50 10.88
C ARG A 75 2.68 -11.72 11.90
N ALA A 76 3.63 -10.91 11.44
CA ALA A 76 4.39 -9.99 12.27
C ALA A 76 3.58 -8.75 12.69
N GLY A 77 2.36 -8.56 12.15
CA GLY A 77 1.48 -7.45 12.49
C GLY A 77 1.82 -6.14 11.76
N GLU A 78 2.64 -6.17 10.70
CA GLU A 78 3.03 -4.95 9.96
C GLU A 78 1.85 -4.17 9.36
N TYR A 79 0.75 -4.87 9.10
CA TYR A 79 -0.49 -4.30 8.54
C TYR A 79 -1.58 -4.12 9.59
N THR A 80 -1.34 -4.56 10.82
CA THR A 80 -2.24 -4.30 11.94
C THR A 80 -1.89 -2.91 12.47
N VAL A 81 -2.67 -1.91 12.07
CA VAL A 81 -2.60 -0.59 12.71
C VAL A 81 -3.14 -0.77 14.12
N ILE A 82 -2.27 -0.90 15.11
CA ILE A 82 -2.64 -0.68 16.51
C ILE A 82 -2.98 0.80 16.59
N GLY A 83 -4.25 1.14 16.38
CA GLY A 83 -4.72 2.50 16.57
C GLY A 83 -4.37 2.98 17.98
N PRO A 84 -4.18 4.30 18.21
CA PRO A 84 -4.11 4.82 19.56
C PRO A 84 -5.34 4.29 20.32
N ARG A 85 -5.10 3.70 21.49
CA ARG A 85 -6.18 3.41 22.43
C ARG A 85 -6.89 4.73 22.70
N GLN A 86 -8.14 4.80 22.24
CA GLN A 86 -9.31 5.48 22.82
C GLN A 86 -9.01 6.73 23.66
#